data_AF-A0A371LXK0-F1
#
_entry.id   AF-A0A371LXK0-F1
#
_cell.length_a   1.000
_cell.length_b   1.000
_cell.length_c   1.000
_cell.angle_alpha   90.00
_cell.angle_beta   90.00
_cell.angle_gamma   90.00
#
_symmetry.space_group_name_H-M   'P 1'
#
loop_
_entity.id
_entity.type
_entity.pdbx_description
1 polymer ?
#
loop_
_entity_poly.entity_id
_entity_poly.type
_entity_poly.pdbx_seq_one_letter_code
_entity_poly.pdbx_strand_id
1 'polypeptide(L)' 'MPRSRGLITNTEWERIAEESDEDPEKRYQAVSRVRRRIHEELPKEMAMLAEHKPELLTELREVVCESAEDET' A
#
# COMPACT_ATOMS: atom_id res chain seq x y z
N MET A 1 17.59 -7.47 -2.15
CA MET A 1 17.41 -6.44 -1.12
C MET A 1 16.21 -6.83 -0.27
N PRO A 2 16.28 -6.81 1.07
CA PRO A 2 15.06 -6.89 1.87
C PRO A 2 14.27 -5.62 1.55
N ARG A 3 13.26 -5.73 0.69
CA ARG A 3 12.40 -4.60 0.34
C ARG A 3 11.69 -4.13 1.61
N SER A 4 11.64 -2.82 1.79
CA SER A 4 11.10 -2.13 2.98
C SER A 4 9.65 -2.54 3.26
N ARG A 5 9.25 -2.50 4.53
CA ARG A 5 7.84 -2.74 4.94
C ARG A 5 7.01 -1.51 4.59
N GLY A 6 6.48 -1.46 3.36
CA GLY A 6 5.46 -0.49 2.94
C GLY A 6 4.03 -0.99 3.24
N LEU A 7 3.06 -0.55 2.43
CA LEU A 7 1.64 -0.93 2.56
C LEU A 7 1.39 -2.45 2.38
N ILE A 8 2.16 -3.08 1.49
CA ILE A 8 2.00 -4.49 1.12
C ILE A 8 3.29 -5.26 1.37
N THR A 9 3.15 -6.54 1.73
CA THR A 9 4.29 -7.43 1.96
C THR A 9 4.85 -7.98 0.64
N ASN A 10 6.07 -8.53 0.64
CA ASN A 10 6.66 -9.14 -0.57
C ASN A 10 5.78 -10.24 -1.15
N THR A 11 5.22 -11.11 -0.31
CA THR A 11 4.35 -12.19 -0.79
C THR A 11 3.04 -11.66 -1.33
N GLU A 12 2.52 -10.56 -0.80
CA GLU A 12 1.32 -9.91 -1.36
C GLU A 12 1.65 -9.23 -2.69
N TRP A 13 2.84 -8.62 -2.82
CA TRP A 13 3.33 -8.09 -4.09
C TRP A 13 3.37 -9.17 -5.16
N GLU A 14 4.06 -10.29 -4.91
CA GLU A 14 4.20 -11.41 -5.86
C GLU A 14 2.84 -12.00 -6.27
N ARG A 15 1.89 -12.05 -5.34
CA ARG A 15 0.52 -12.54 -5.60
C ARG A 15 -0.32 -11.56 -6.40
N ILE A 16 -0.20 -10.26 -6.14
CA ILE A 16 -0.97 -9.22 -6.81
C ILE A 16 -0.43 -8.97 -8.22
N ALA A 17 0.89 -8.98 -8.38
CA ALA A 17 1.55 -8.81 -9.67
C ALA A 17 1.41 -10.02 -10.60
N GLU A 18 0.77 -11.11 -10.13
CA GLU A 18 0.63 -12.37 -10.85
C GLU A 18 1.98 -13.00 -11.24
N GLU A 19 3.06 -12.63 -10.57
CA GLU A 19 4.42 -13.14 -10.80
C GLU A 19 4.62 -14.56 -10.21
N SER A 20 3.57 -15.16 -9.68
CA SER A 20 3.57 -16.48 -9.06
C SER A 20 2.47 -17.37 -9.64
N ASP A 21 2.81 -18.63 -9.95
CA ASP A 21 1.86 -19.69 -10.32
C ASP A 21 1.07 -20.20 -9.08
N GLU A 22 0.58 -19.29 -8.23
CA GLU A 22 -0.20 -19.61 -7.03
C GLU A 22 -1.71 -19.69 -7.30
N ASP A 23 -2.40 -20.42 -6.41
CA ASP A 23 -3.86 -20.61 -6.41
C ASP A 23 -4.63 -19.27 -6.53
N PRO A 24 -5.62 -19.16 -7.44
CA PRO A 24 -6.47 -17.97 -7.56
C PRO A 24 -7.10 -17.49 -6.25
N GLU A 25 -7.41 -18.39 -5.31
CA GLU A 25 -7.94 -18.05 -4.00
C GLU A 25 -6.93 -17.25 -3.18
N LYS A 26 -5.65 -17.64 -3.19
CA LYS A 26 -4.60 -16.93 -2.45
C LYS A 26 -4.36 -15.53 -3.01
N ARG A 27 -4.43 -15.38 -4.33
CA ARG A 27 -4.38 -14.06 -5.00
C ARG A 27 -5.53 -13.18 -4.54
N TYR A 28 -6.74 -13.71 -4.56
CA TYR A 28 -7.92 -13.00 -4.07
C TYR A 28 -7.78 -12.59 -2.60
N GLN A 29 -7.30 -13.49 -1.74
CA GLN A 29 -7.04 -13.19 -0.34
C GLN A 29 -6.00 -12.07 -0.15
N ALA A 30 -4.92 -12.07 -0.95
CA ALA A 30 -3.92 -11.00 -0.90
C ALA A 30 -4.53 -9.64 -1.24
N VAL A 31 -5.27 -9.54 -2.34
CA VAL A 31 -5.98 -8.31 -2.75
C VAL A 31 -6.96 -7.86 -1.65
N SER A 32 -7.74 -8.79 -1.09
CA SER A 32 -8.71 -8.50 -0.04
C SER A 32 -8.06 -7.93 1.23
N ARG A 33 -6.93 -8.50 1.66
CA ARG A 33 -6.18 -8.02 2.83
C ARG A 33 -5.61 -6.63 2.61
N VAL A 34 -5.05 -6.37 1.43
CA VAL A 34 -4.52 -5.04 1.07
C VAL A 34 -5.64 -4.01 1.03
N ARG A 35 -6.76 -4.34 0.38
CA ARG A 35 -7.95 -3.49 0.36
C ARG A 35 -8.43 -3.15 1.77
N ARG A 36 -8.45 -4.14 2.66
CA ARG A 36 -8.81 -3.93 4.06
C ARG A 36 -7.87 -2.94 4.75
N ARG A 37 -6.55 -3.06 4.57
CA ARG A 37 -5.59 -2.09 5.15
C ARG A 37 -5.81 -0.69 4.62
N ILE A 38 -6.05 -0.54 3.32
CA ILE A 38 -6.32 0.77 2.69
C ILE A 38 -7.54 1.45 3.32
N HIS A 39 -8.61 0.70 3.59
CA HIS A 39 -9.85 1.28 4.10
C HIS A 39 -9.94 1.36 5.63
N GLU A 40 -9.30 0.45 6.36
CA GLU A 40 -9.44 0.34 7.81
C GLU A 40 -8.23 0.86 8.59
N GLU A 41 -7.00 0.63 8.11
CA GLU A 41 -5.78 0.94 8.87
C GLU A 41 -5.10 2.23 8.40
N LEU A 42 -4.93 2.39 7.09
CA LEU A 42 -4.29 3.56 6.51
C LEU A 42 -4.94 4.88 6.95
N PRO A 43 -6.28 5.01 7.06
CA PRO A 43 -6.89 6.25 7.53
C PRO A 43 -6.54 6.58 8.99
N LYS A 44 -6.38 5.56 9.84
CA LYS A 44 -5.96 5.75 11.24
C LYS A 44 -4.51 6.21 11.31
N GLU A 45 -3.64 5.60 10.51
CA GLU A 45 -2.23 5.99 10.40
C GLU A 45 -2.09 7.41 9.86
N MET A 46 -2.86 7.78 8.84
CA MET A 46 -2.91 9.15 8.31
C MET A 46 -3.41 10.16 9.35
N ALA A 47 -4.40 9.82 10.17
CA ALA A 47 -4.88 10.69 11.24
C ALA A 47 -3.81 10.91 12.31
N MET A 48 -3.10 9.84 12.71
CA MET A 48 -1.98 9.92 13.65
C MET A 48 -0.83 10.79 13.10
N LEU A 49 -0.50 10.64 11.82
CA LEU A 49 0.49 11.49 11.15
C LEU A 49 0.02 12.95 11.09
N ALA A 50 -1.24 13.21 10.74
CA ALA A 50 -1.79 14.57 10.72
C ALA A 50 -1.68 15.26 12.10
N GLU A 51 -1.89 14.51 13.17
CA GLU A 51 -1.86 15.01 14.55
C GLU A 51 -0.45 15.29 15.04
N HIS A 52 0.50 14.37 14.78
CA HIS A 52 1.81 14.43 15.43
C HIS A 52 2.96 14.86 14.51
N LYS A 53 2.84 14.59 13.20
CA LYS A 53 3.90 14.74 12.19
C LYS A 53 3.33 15.10 10.82
N PRO A 54 2.66 16.27 10.68
CA PRO A 54 2.00 16.66 9.43
C PRO A 54 2.96 16.73 8.24
N GLU A 55 4.26 16.98 8.46
CA GLU A 55 5.30 16.96 7.44
C GLU A 55 5.41 15.60 6.73
N LEU A 56 5.30 14.49 7.47
CA LEU A 56 5.36 13.14 6.91
C LEU A 56 4.08 12.79 6.14
N LEU A 57 2.94 13.34 6.57
CA LEU A 57 1.70 13.18 5.82
C LEU A 57 1.75 13.92 4.48
N THR A 58 2.35 15.11 4.45
CA THR A 58 2.57 15.86 3.20
C THR A 58 3.48 15.08 2.27
N GLU A 59 4.64 14.61 2.75
CA GLU A 59 5.58 13.80 1.96
C GLU A 59 4.90 12.53 1.39
N LEU A 60 4.09 11.84 2.20
CA LEU A 60 3.33 10.68 1.72
C LEU A 60 2.34 11.05 0.62
N ARG A 61 1.64 12.19 0.76
CA ARG A 61 0.67 12.66 -0.25
C ARG A 61 1.36 13.09 -1.54
N GLU A 62 2.49 13.76 -1.46
CA GLU A 62 3.34 14.12 -2.60
C GLU A 62 3.70 12.85 -3.40
N VAL A 63 4.31 11.86 -2.73
CA VAL A 63 4.68 10.59 -3.39
C VAL A 63 3.48 9.86 -4.00
N VAL A 64 2.32 9.85 -3.35
CA VAL A 64 1.13 9.12 -3.86
C VAL A 64 0.39 9.89 -4.96
N CYS A 65 0.28 11.20 -4.84
CA CYS A 65 -0.54 12.03 -5.74
C CYS A 65 0.26 12.58 -6.93
N GLU A 66 1.53 12.96 -6.75
CA GLU A 66 2.36 13.45 -7.87
C GLU A 66 2.75 12.31 -8.82
N SER A 67 2.92 11.08 -8.31
CA SER A 67 3.13 9.89 -9.15
C SER A 67 1.94 9.57 -10.06
N ALA A 68 0.78 10.19 -9.88
CA ALA A 68 -0.41 9.99 -10.71
C ALA A 68 -0.53 11.01 -11.86
N GLU A 69 0.33 12.04 -11.91
CA GLU A 69 0.26 13.12 -12.91
C GLU A 69 1.24 12.90 -14.10
N ASP A 70 2.21 11.99 -13.98
CA ASP A 70 3.19 11.66 -15.03
C ASP A 70 2.70 10.65 -16.10
N GLU A 71 1.45 10.17 -16.02
CA GLU A 71 0.85 9.25 -17.02
C GLU A 71 -0.25 9.90 -17.89
N THR A 72 -0.15 11.20 -18.18
CA THR A 72 -1.11 11.90 -19.08
C THR A 72 -0.49 12.41 -20.37
#